data_AF-A0A960I105-F1
#
_entry.id   AF-A0A960I105-F1
#
_cell.length_a   1.000
_cell.length_b   1.000
_cell.length_c   1.000
_cell.angle_alpha   90.00
_cell.angle_beta   90.00
_cell.angle_gamma   90.00
#
_symmetry.space_group_name_H-M   'P 1'
#
loop_
_entity.id
_entity.type
_entity.pdbx_description
1 polymer ?
#
loop_
_entity_poly.entity_id
_entity_poly.type
_entity_poly.pdbx_seq_one_letter_code
_entity_poly.pdbx_strand_id
1 'polypeptide(L)'
;MSEATVIHGIEHTELLQVHEHVPDQKPSGDCYRTAIACLLGAKDPTHVPHFVDLAPKGPWEHLRAARRWLREEMVLDLFPGDLDQAIELGVPYMLSVPSKKGPWGHIVIGKAGEVVHDPSGLDYSDAEPDEPIAWVLTTPYDPDPDAQIAAWLLEVAS
;
A
#
# COMPACT_ATOMS: atom_id res chain seq x y z
N MET A 1 2.79 4.38 -24.25
CA MET A 1 2.42 3.89 -22.92
C MET A 1 3.72 3.70 -22.17
N SER A 2 3.90 4.38 -21.04
CA SER A 2 5.10 4.12 -20.22
C SER A 2 4.86 2.87 -19.38
N GLU A 3 5.81 1.93 -19.46
CA GLU A 3 5.81 0.73 -18.64
C GLU A 3 6.31 1.06 -17.22
N ALA A 4 5.75 0.39 -16.21
CA ALA A 4 6.19 0.54 -14.84
C ALA A 4 7.63 0.01 -14.70
N THR A 5 8.55 0.87 -14.24
CA THR A 5 9.90 0.44 -13.84
C THR A 5 10.01 0.41 -12.33
N VAL A 6 10.40 -0.71 -11.76
CA VAL A 6 10.56 -0.91 -10.31
C VAL A 6 11.73 -0.12 -9.76
N ILE A 7 11.57 0.43 -8.56
CA ILE A 7 12.61 1.21 -7.90
C ILE A 7 13.47 0.29 -7.02
N HIS A 8 14.75 0.18 -7.35
CA HIS A 8 15.73 -0.58 -6.57
C HIS A 8 16.53 0.32 -5.62
N GLY A 9 17.10 -0.27 -4.57
CA GLY A 9 18.05 0.39 -3.67
C GLY A 9 17.42 1.26 -2.58
N ILE A 10 16.08 1.29 -2.47
CA ILE A 10 15.41 1.84 -1.28
C ILE A 10 15.34 0.73 -0.24
N GLU A 11 16.02 0.94 0.89
CA GLU A 11 15.80 0.12 2.06
C GLU A 11 14.54 0.61 2.78
N HIS A 12 13.63 -0.31 3.06
CA HIS A 12 12.44 0.00 3.84
C HIS A 12 12.83 0.36 5.29
N THR A 13 12.03 1.22 5.91
CA THR A 13 12.14 1.49 7.35
C THR A 13 11.10 0.69 8.13
N GLU A 14 11.31 0.55 9.44
CA GLU A 14 10.41 -0.16 10.36
C GLU A 14 9.61 0.85 11.21
N LEU A 15 8.80 1.68 10.55
CA LEU A 15 7.98 2.69 11.24
C LEU A 15 6.71 2.04 11.81
N LEU A 16 6.29 2.51 12.99
CA LEU A 16 5.02 2.13 13.58
C LEU A 16 3.95 3.18 13.28
N GLN A 17 2.70 2.72 13.18
CA GLN A 17 1.55 3.59 13.01
C GLN A 17 1.39 4.51 14.22
N VAL A 18 0.99 5.76 13.97
CA VAL A 18 0.81 6.79 15.01
C VAL A 18 -0.51 6.59 15.73
N HIS A 19 -1.54 6.16 15.00
CA HIS A 19 -2.85 5.90 15.56
C HIS A 19 -3.13 4.41 15.49
N GLU A 20 -3.33 3.78 16.65
CA GLU A 20 -3.76 2.38 16.70
C GLU A 20 -5.12 2.23 16.00
N HIS A 21 -5.28 1.16 15.23
CA HIS A 21 -6.57 0.87 14.62
C HIS A 21 -7.53 0.39 15.71
N VAL A 22 -8.41 1.29 16.13
CA VAL A 22 -9.54 0.96 17.00
C VAL A 22 -10.78 0.80 16.12
N PRO A 23 -11.40 -0.40 16.09
CA PRO A 23 -12.59 -0.65 15.30
C PRO A 23 -13.71 0.37 15.60
N ASP A 24 -14.41 0.81 14.56
CA ASP A 24 -15.50 1.79 14.62
C ASP A 24 -15.09 3.19 15.14
N GLN A 25 -13.80 3.44 15.34
CA GLN A 25 -13.26 4.75 15.70
C GLN A 25 -12.35 5.29 14.59
N LYS A 26 -12.31 6.62 14.47
CA LYS A 26 -11.35 7.30 13.61
C LYS A 26 -10.06 7.59 14.40
N PRO A 27 -8.90 7.59 13.73
CA PRO A 27 -8.69 7.33 12.29
C PRO A 27 -8.47 5.84 11.96
N SER A 28 -8.90 5.42 10.77
CA SER A 28 -8.68 4.08 10.20
C SER A 28 -7.75 4.16 9.00
N GLY A 29 -6.88 3.17 8.78
CA GLY A 29 -5.98 3.15 7.61
C GLY A 29 -4.61 3.79 7.86
N ASP A 30 -4.24 3.99 9.13
CA ASP A 30 -2.91 4.47 9.51
C ASP A 30 -1.82 3.48 9.09
N CYS A 31 -2.13 2.17 9.06
CA CYS A 31 -1.26 1.13 8.53
C CYS A 31 -0.89 1.36 7.06
N TYR A 32 -1.82 1.85 6.24
CA TYR A 32 -1.57 2.10 4.82
C TYR A 32 -0.58 3.24 4.59
N ARG A 33 -0.77 4.41 5.23
CA ARG A 33 0.20 5.51 5.11
C ARG A 33 1.56 5.15 5.70
N THR A 34 1.57 4.41 6.80
CA THR A 34 2.80 4.00 7.49
C THR A 34 3.56 3.02 6.62
N ALA A 35 2.88 2.08 5.97
CA ALA A 35 3.50 1.15 5.04
C ALA A 35 4.10 1.85 3.81
N ILE A 36 3.41 2.86 3.25
CA ILE A 36 3.99 3.70 2.18
C ILE A 36 5.24 4.43 2.70
N ALA A 37 5.19 5.01 3.90
CA ALA A 37 6.33 5.69 4.50
C ALA A 37 7.52 4.73 4.71
N CYS A 38 7.24 3.50 5.13
CA CYS A 38 8.23 2.43 5.23
C CYS A 38 8.88 2.13 3.88
N LEU A 39 8.08 1.94 2.82
CA LEU A 39 8.60 1.70 1.47
C LEU A 39 9.43 2.87 0.93
N LEU A 40 9.10 4.11 1.31
CA LEU A 40 9.85 5.31 0.91
C LEU A 40 11.14 5.51 1.70
N GLY A 41 11.43 4.68 2.72
CA GLY A 41 12.56 4.88 3.62
C GLY A 41 12.44 6.16 4.47
N ALA A 42 11.21 6.59 4.76
CA ALA A 42 10.95 7.81 5.51
C ALA A 42 11.34 7.67 6.99
N LYS A 43 11.53 8.81 7.67
CA LYS A 43 11.83 8.82 9.12
C LYS A 43 10.60 8.97 10.00
N ASP A 44 9.49 9.38 9.42
CA ASP A 44 8.25 9.70 10.12
C ASP A 44 7.06 9.37 9.20
N PRO A 45 6.10 8.52 9.64
CA PRO A 45 4.96 8.14 8.83
C PRO A 45 4.00 9.30 8.55
N THR A 46 4.05 10.39 9.33
CA THR A 46 3.20 11.57 9.14
C THR A 46 3.59 12.43 7.93
N HIS A 47 4.77 12.19 7.34
CA HIS A 47 5.14 12.78 6.05
C HIS A 47 4.29 12.25 4.89
N VAL A 48 3.72 11.05 5.04
CA VAL A 48 2.76 10.50 4.09
C VAL A 48 1.34 10.93 4.54
N PRO A 49 0.55 11.56 3.67
CA PRO A 49 -0.81 11.95 4.01
C PRO A 49 -1.68 10.77 4.44
N HIS A 50 -2.60 11.02 5.37
CA HIS A 50 -3.57 10.00 5.78
C HIS A 50 -4.71 9.90 4.74
N PHE A 51 -4.45 9.18 3.64
CA PHE A 51 -5.32 9.17 2.46
C PHE A 51 -6.76 8.73 2.72
N VAL A 52 -7.01 7.86 3.71
CA VAL A 52 -8.37 7.42 4.07
C VAL A 52 -9.22 8.55 4.66
N ASP A 53 -8.58 9.55 5.27
CA ASP A 53 -9.27 10.73 5.81
C ASP A 53 -9.46 11.83 4.75
N LEU A 54 -8.55 11.89 3.77
CA LEU A 54 -8.53 12.95 2.75
C LEU A 54 -9.34 12.59 1.50
N ALA A 55 -9.40 11.32 1.14
CA ALA A 55 -10.04 10.88 -0.09
C ALA A 55 -11.57 10.93 0.00
N PRO A 56 -12.27 11.19 -1.13
CA PRO A 56 -13.71 10.97 -1.22
C PRO A 56 -14.09 9.57 -0.77
N LYS A 57 -15.33 9.41 -0.29
CA LYS A 57 -15.86 8.07 0.01
C LYS A 57 -16.15 7.36 -1.31
N GLY A 58 -15.49 6.22 -1.49
CA GLY A 58 -15.64 5.37 -2.68
C GLY A 58 -14.65 4.22 -2.65
N PRO A 59 -14.91 3.16 -3.43
CA PRO A 59 -13.95 2.08 -3.61
C PRO A 59 -12.65 2.65 -4.22
N TRP A 60 -11.51 2.24 -3.67
CA TRP A 60 -10.17 2.60 -4.15
C TRP A 60 -9.81 4.10 -4.20
N GLU A 61 -10.66 5.02 -3.70
CA GLU A 61 -10.35 6.46 -3.71
C GLU A 61 -9.11 6.81 -2.87
N HIS A 62 -8.86 6.08 -1.78
CA HIS A 62 -7.63 6.22 -0.98
C HIS A 62 -6.38 5.81 -1.78
N LEU A 63 -6.46 4.77 -2.61
CA LEU A 63 -5.40 4.34 -3.50
C LEU A 63 -5.16 5.38 -4.60
N ARG A 64 -6.23 5.89 -5.22
CA ARG A 64 -6.16 6.96 -6.21
C ARG A 64 -5.42 8.18 -5.66
N ALA A 65 -5.78 8.60 -4.45
CA ALA A 65 -5.14 9.70 -3.75
C ALA A 65 -3.65 9.42 -3.47
N ALA A 66 -3.32 8.21 -3.00
CA ALA A 66 -1.93 7.81 -2.73
C ALA A 66 -1.06 7.82 -4.00
N ARG A 67 -1.53 7.20 -5.09
CA ARG A 67 -0.80 7.17 -6.36
C ARG A 67 -0.61 8.56 -6.96
N ARG A 68 -1.63 9.44 -6.91
CA ARG A 68 -1.51 10.84 -7.36
C ARG A 68 -0.45 11.59 -6.55
N TRP A 69 -0.50 11.50 -5.23
CA TRP A 69 0.46 12.14 -4.35
C TRP A 69 1.90 11.66 -4.62
N LEU A 70 2.12 10.34 -4.78
CA LEU A 70 3.44 9.80 -5.13
C LEU A 70 3.96 10.35 -6.46
N ARG A 71 3.09 10.46 -7.46
CA ARG A 71 3.45 10.98 -8.79
C ARG A 71 3.81 12.46 -8.74
N GLU A 72 3.00 13.25 -8.05
CA GLU A 72 3.11 14.71 -7.99
C GLU A 72 4.29 15.14 -7.11
N GLU A 73 4.46 14.53 -5.94
CA GLU A 73 5.44 14.97 -4.94
C GLU A 73 6.78 14.26 -5.06
N MET A 74 6.81 13.04 -5.62
CA MET A 74 8.02 12.20 -5.60
C MET A 74 8.42 11.64 -6.96
N VAL A 75 7.61 11.82 -8.01
CA VAL A 75 7.81 11.19 -9.33
C VAL A 75 7.89 9.66 -9.20
N LEU A 76 7.08 9.11 -8.28
CA LEU A 76 6.94 7.69 -7.99
C LEU A 76 5.49 7.24 -8.20
N ASP A 77 5.25 5.94 -8.09
CA ASP A 77 3.92 5.37 -8.15
C ASP A 77 3.85 4.04 -7.36
N LEU A 78 2.65 3.54 -7.14
CA LEU A 78 2.39 2.19 -6.63
C LEU A 78 1.81 1.32 -7.74
N PHE A 79 2.49 0.23 -8.02
CA PHE A 79 2.02 -0.79 -8.97
C PHE A 79 1.46 -1.99 -8.21
N PRO A 80 0.19 -2.38 -8.45
CA PRO A 80 -0.36 -3.63 -7.96
C PRO A 80 0.15 -4.81 -8.78
N GLY A 81 0.60 -5.86 -8.12
CA GLY A 81 0.95 -7.15 -8.71
C GLY A 81 0.55 -8.30 -7.81
N ASP A 82 0.67 -9.52 -8.32
CA ASP A 82 0.62 -10.71 -7.48
C ASP A 82 1.89 -10.81 -6.60
N LEU A 83 1.81 -11.65 -5.56
CA LEU A 83 2.91 -11.84 -4.62
C LEU A 83 4.16 -12.42 -5.30
N ASP A 84 3.99 -13.41 -6.18
CA ASP A 84 5.11 -14.08 -6.84
C ASP A 84 5.93 -13.09 -7.68
N GLN A 85 5.26 -12.20 -8.41
CA GLN A 85 5.89 -11.11 -9.14
C GLN A 85 6.66 -10.18 -8.20
N ALA A 86 6.08 -9.79 -7.06
CA ALA A 86 6.79 -8.95 -6.10
C ALA A 86 8.02 -9.65 -5.49
N ILE A 87 7.95 -10.96 -5.25
CA ILE A 87 9.07 -11.80 -4.79
C ILE A 87 10.18 -11.83 -5.83
N GLU A 88 9.84 -12.09 -7.10
CA GLU A 88 10.79 -12.14 -8.22
C GLU A 88 11.54 -10.82 -8.42
N LEU A 89 10.86 -9.69 -8.18
CA LEU A 89 11.46 -8.36 -8.25
C LEU A 89 12.50 -8.10 -7.15
N GLY A 90 12.49 -8.87 -6.06
CA GLY A 90 13.48 -8.78 -4.98
C GLY A 90 13.46 -7.46 -4.19
N VAL A 91 12.38 -6.69 -4.29
CA VAL A 91 12.20 -5.41 -3.59
C VAL A 91 11.23 -5.54 -2.42
N PRO A 92 11.29 -4.65 -1.41
CA PRO A 92 10.22 -4.55 -0.42
C PRO A 92 8.89 -4.17 -1.08
N TYR A 93 7.79 -4.75 -0.59
CA TYR A 93 6.43 -4.48 -1.08
C TYR A 93 5.46 -4.31 0.10
N MET A 94 4.36 -3.58 -0.13
CA MET A 94 3.21 -3.64 0.78
C MET A 94 2.38 -4.86 0.43
N LEU A 95 1.90 -5.58 1.42
CA LEU A 95 1.04 -6.73 1.25
C LEU A 95 -0.28 -6.50 1.97
N SER A 96 -1.38 -6.63 1.24
CA SER A 96 -2.72 -6.67 1.83
C SER A 96 -2.99 -8.04 2.45
N VAL A 97 -3.27 -8.06 3.74
CA VAL A 97 -3.50 -9.28 4.53
C VAL A 97 -4.74 -9.14 5.41
N PRO A 98 -5.45 -10.24 5.74
CA PRO A 98 -6.52 -10.19 6.70
C PRO A 98 -5.98 -9.88 8.10
N SER A 99 -6.71 -9.04 8.84
CA SER A 99 -6.41 -8.77 10.25
C SER A 99 -6.78 -9.96 11.14
N LYS A 100 -5.87 -10.38 12.03
CA LYS A 100 -6.15 -11.38 13.10
C LYS A 100 -7.21 -10.91 14.09
N LYS A 101 -7.42 -9.59 14.23
CA LYS A 101 -8.32 -9.01 15.24
C LYS A 101 -9.75 -8.76 14.76
N GLY A 102 -10.08 -9.08 13.50
CA GLY A 102 -11.40 -8.82 12.95
C GLY A 102 -11.43 -8.78 11.42
N PRO A 103 -12.60 -8.54 10.81
CA PRO A 103 -12.83 -8.68 9.36
C PRO A 103 -12.24 -7.52 8.53
N TRP A 104 -11.19 -6.86 9.02
CA TRP A 104 -10.60 -5.68 8.39
C TRP A 104 -9.38 -6.06 7.55
N GLY A 105 -9.13 -5.29 6.50
CA GLY A 105 -7.85 -5.37 5.79
C GLY A 105 -6.74 -4.73 6.61
N HIS A 106 -5.56 -5.33 6.56
CA HIS A 106 -4.33 -4.79 7.14
C HIS A 106 -3.23 -4.75 6.08
N ILE A 107 -2.24 -3.88 6.28
CA ILE A 107 -1.10 -3.74 5.38
C ILE A 107 0.17 -4.02 6.17
N VAL A 108 0.98 -4.95 5.67
CA VAL A 108 2.31 -5.26 6.18
C VAL A 108 3.36 -5.01 5.10
N ILE A 109 4.64 -4.98 5.49
CA ILE A 109 5.76 -4.95 4.57
C ILE A 109 6.28 -6.37 4.40
N GLY A 110 6.33 -6.82 3.15
CA GLY A 110 6.95 -8.08 2.77
C GLY A 110 8.24 -7.88 1.97
N LYS A 111 9.10 -8.89 1.99
CA LYS A 111 10.30 -9.00 1.15
C LYS A 111 10.66 -10.47 1.01
N ALA A 112 11.01 -10.90 -0.19
CA ALA A 112 11.43 -12.29 -0.48
C ALA A 112 10.46 -13.37 0.04
N GLY A 113 9.14 -13.08 0.01
CA GLY A 113 8.09 -14.03 0.40
C GLY A 113 7.79 -14.06 1.89
N GLU A 114 8.47 -13.23 2.69
CA GLU A 114 8.28 -13.15 4.14
C GLU A 114 7.70 -11.79 4.52
N VAL A 115 6.89 -11.76 5.58
CA VAL A 115 6.52 -10.51 6.25
C VAL A 115 7.73 -10.06 7.08
N VAL A 116 8.32 -8.93 6.71
CA VAL A 116 9.52 -8.40 7.37
C VAL A 116 9.19 -7.31 8.40
N HIS A 117 8.05 -6.63 8.24
CA HIS A 117 7.62 -5.61 9.19
C HIS A 117 6.10 -5.43 9.22
N ASP A 118 5.55 -5.30 10.41
CA ASP A 118 4.13 -4.98 10.65
C ASP A 118 4.03 -3.55 11.22
N PRO A 119 3.51 -2.58 10.45
CA PRO A 119 3.30 -1.20 10.91
C PRO A 119 2.46 -1.06 12.19
N SER A 120 1.63 -2.05 12.54
CA SER A 120 0.87 -2.03 13.79
C SER A 120 1.72 -2.31 15.03
N GLY A 121 2.84 -3.02 14.87
CA GLY A 121 3.69 -3.51 15.96
C GLY A 121 3.05 -4.60 16.83
N LEU A 122 1.90 -5.15 16.43
CA LEU A 122 1.07 -6.01 17.28
C LEU A 122 0.86 -7.43 16.71
N ASP A 123 1.65 -7.85 15.72
CA ASP A 123 1.50 -9.11 14.99
C ASP A 123 0.06 -9.31 14.50
N TYR A 124 -0.40 -8.40 13.64
CA TYR A 124 -1.80 -8.24 13.25
C TYR A 124 -2.23 -9.14 12.09
N SER A 125 -1.37 -9.99 11.53
CA SER A 125 -1.67 -10.74 10.30
C SER A 125 -1.18 -12.19 10.32
N ASP A 126 -1.95 -13.09 9.71
CA ASP A 126 -1.46 -14.37 9.23
C ASP A 126 -0.88 -14.17 7.82
N ALA A 127 0.28 -14.76 7.53
CA ALA A 127 1.07 -14.51 6.32
C ALA A 127 0.48 -15.10 5.02
N GLU A 128 -0.76 -15.62 5.06
CA GLU A 128 -1.34 -16.39 3.96
C GLU A 128 -2.73 -15.84 3.58
N PRO A 129 -2.80 -14.73 2.83
CA PRO A 129 -4.04 -14.35 2.15
C PRO A 129 -4.34 -15.37 1.03
N ASP A 130 -5.62 -15.66 0.80
CA ASP A 130 -6.06 -16.55 -0.29
C ASP A 130 -5.68 -15.98 -1.68
N GLU A 131 -5.64 -14.65 -1.82
CA GLU A 131 -5.24 -13.91 -3.03
C GLU A 131 -4.44 -12.65 -2.65
N PRO A 132 -3.12 -12.76 -2.39
CA PRO A 132 -2.31 -11.61 -2.00
C PRO A 132 -2.18 -10.60 -3.14
N ILE A 133 -2.57 -9.36 -2.88
CA ILE A 133 -2.17 -8.22 -3.72
C ILE A 133 -0.95 -7.56 -3.07
N ALA A 134 0.16 -7.58 -3.81
CA ALA A 134 1.38 -6.88 -3.45
C ALA A 134 1.44 -5.52 -4.17
N TRP A 135 1.95 -4.51 -3.49
CA TRP A 135 2.17 -3.18 -4.05
C TRP A 135 3.63 -2.81 -3.97
N VAL A 136 4.24 -2.56 -5.13
CA VAL A 136 5.64 -2.17 -5.26
C VAL A 136 5.76 -0.71 -5.67
N LEU A 137 6.82 -0.04 -5.19
CA LEU A 137 7.16 1.29 -5.67
C LEU A 137 7.74 1.22 -7.08
N THR A 138 7.22 2.06 -7.96
CA THR A 138 7.64 2.14 -9.35
C THR A 138 7.80 3.58 -9.80
N THR A 139 8.34 3.78 -11.00
CA THR A 139 8.14 5.00 -11.77
C THR A 139 6.69 5.09 -12.28
N PRO A 140 6.17 6.30 -12.54
CA PRO A 140 4.84 6.49 -13.09
C PRO A 140 4.60 5.72 -14.40
N TYR A 141 3.46 5.04 -14.49
CA TYR A 141 3.10 4.15 -15.61
C TYR A 141 1.68 4.41 -16.13
N ASP A 142 1.33 3.90 -17.30
CA ASP A 142 -0.05 3.93 -17.79
C ASP A 142 -0.79 2.62 -17.42
N PRO A 143 -2.07 2.65 -17.01
CA PRO A 143 -2.91 3.85 -16.85
C PRO A 143 -2.54 4.69 -15.62
N ASP A 144 -2.83 5.98 -15.73
CA ASP A 144 -2.84 6.87 -14.57
C ASP A 144 -3.87 6.44 -13.51
N PRO A 145 -3.81 6.98 -12.29
CA PRO A 145 -4.68 6.54 -11.20
C PRO A 145 -6.17 6.75 -11.51
N ASP A 146 -6.53 7.77 -12.28
CA ASP A 146 -7.93 8.06 -12.61
C ASP A 146 -8.47 7.05 -13.61
N ALA A 147 -7.69 6.83 -14.68
CA ALA A 147 -8.02 5.86 -15.70
C ALA A 147 -8.05 4.43 -15.15
N GLN A 148 -7.15 4.09 -14.22
CA GLN A 148 -7.15 2.77 -13.57
C GLN A 148 -8.43 2.55 -12.74
N ILE A 149 -8.78 3.51 -11.87
CA ILE A 149 -9.99 3.37 -11.04
C ILE A 149 -11.25 3.34 -11.91
N ALA A 150 -11.32 4.14 -12.97
CA ALA A 150 -12.45 4.11 -13.92
C ALA A 150 -12.59 2.74 -14.59
N ALA A 151 -11.48 2.10 -15.00
CA ALA A 151 -11.50 0.77 -15.59
C ALA A 151 -11.97 -0.30 -14.59
N TRP A 152 -11.45 -0.29 -13.37
CA TRP A 152 -11.87 -1.24 -12.32
C TRP A 152 -13.33 -1.07 -11.94
N LEU A 153 -13.84 0.16 -11.87
CA LEU A 153 -15.25 0.42 -11.60
C LEU A 153 -16.18 -0.16 -12.69
N LEU A 154 -15.74 -0.15 -13.94
CA LEU A 154 -16.50 -0.77 -15.04
C LEU A 154 -16.48 -2.30 -14.92
N GLU A 155 -15.35 -2.88 -14.52
CA GLU A 155 -15.18 -4.33 -14.35
C GLU A 155 -16.06 -4.88 -13.23
N VAL A 156 -16.14 -4.21 -12.07
CA VAL A 156 -17.03 -4.66 -10.98
C VAL A 156 -18.52 -4.41 -11.24
N ALA A 157 -18.85 -3.56 -12.22
CA ALA A 157 -20.23 -3.28 -12.60
C ALA A 157 -20.79 -4.28 -13.65
N SER A 158 -19.92 -5.08 -14.28
CA SER A 158 -20.29 -6.10 -15.28
C SER A 158 -20.55 -7.47 -14.65
#